data_AF-D8F8J0-F1
#
_entry.id   AF-D8F8J0-F1
#
_cell.length_a   1.000
_cell.length_b   1.000
_cell.length_c   1.000
_cell.angle_alpha   90.00
_cell.angle_beta   90.00
_cell.angle_gamma   90.00
#
_symmetry.space_group_name_H-M   'P 1'
#
loop_
_entity.id
_entity.type
_entity.pdbx_description
1 polymer ?
#
loop_
_entity_poly.entity_id
_entity_poly.type
_entity_poly.pdbx_seq_one_letter_code
_entity_poly.pdbx_strand_id
1 'polypeptide(L)'
;MPEEVKEETQEETQAESTEEAKPVTPEFKKPLKKMTAVELKEVAMEIPGAVGVTAMEKADLIEAIQEYYGLEDEDAGKRKKAKKDKATIKEMKAKIVLLQSKKAEVRETKDAKQINILRKRINRLKKQTRKAVAV
;
A
#
# COMPACT_ATOMS: atom_id res chain seq x y z
N MET A 1 7.32 17.32 -72.72
CA MET A 1 7.15 17.61 -71.29
C MET A 1 7.82 16.48 -70.50
N PRO A 2 9.10 16.62 -70.10
CA PRO A 2 9.79 15.64 -69.27
C PRO A 2 10.24 16.24 -67.92
N GLU A 3 9.74 15.69 -66.82
CA GLU A 3 10.10 15.92 -65.41
C GLU A 3 9.76 14.57 -64.74
N GLU A 4 10.56 13.81 -63.98
CA GLU A 4 11.82 13.93 -63.22
C GLU A 4 12.45 12.50 -63.16
N VAL A 5 13.73 12.24 -63.48
CA VAL A 5 14.91 12.13 -62.57
C VAL A 5 14.55 11.56 -61.17
N LYS A 6 14.70 10.25 -60.87
CA LYS A 6 15.88 9.41 -60.53
C LYS A 6 16.65 9.85 -59.26
N GLU A 7 17.02 8.84 -58.44
CA GLU A 7 17.80 8.84 -57.17
C GLU A 7 16.96 8.99 -55.89
N GLU A 8 17.10 8.20 -54.82
CA GLU A 8 18.10 7.21 -54.44
C GLU A 8 17.55 6.37 -53.27
N THR A 9 17.90 5.09 -53.28
CA THR A 9 17.73 4.17 -52.14
C THR A 9 19.03 4.22 -51.35
N GLN A 10 19.03 4.70 -50.10
CA GLN A 10 20.01 4.28 -49.08
C GLN A 10 19.34 4.22 -47.70
N GLU A 11 19.63 3.10 -47.06
CA GLU A 11 19.25 2.59 -45.75
C GLU A 11 20.36 2.99 -44.78
N GLU A 12 20.06 3.66 -43.66
CA GLU A 12 20.77 3.53 -42.37
C GLU A 12 20.11 4.38 -41.27
N THR A 13 19.45 3.66 -40.36
CA THR A 13 19.47 3.78 -38.89
C THR A 13 20.03 5.03 -38.19
N GLN A 14 19.20 5.67 -37.35
CA GLN A 14 19.35 5.93 -35.89
C GLN A 14 18.10 6.69 -35.43
N ALA A 15 17.22 6.15 -34.58
CA ALA A 15 17.35 5.96 -33.13
C ALA A 15 17.47 7.29 -32.36
N GLU A 16 16.58 7.46 -31.38
CA GLU A 16 16.43 8.57 -30.40
C GLU A 16 15.81 9.88 -30.96
N SER A 17 14.60 10.25 -30.52
CA SER A 17 14.42 10.81 -29.18
C SER A 17 13.11 10.34 -28.54
N THR A 18 13.29 9.45 -27.58
CA THR A 18 12.38 9.33 -26.43
C THR A 18 12.85 10.39 -25.44
N GLU A 19 12.18 11.53 -25.33
CA GLU A 19 12.37 12.45 -24.20
C GLU A 19 11.15 13.38 -24.10
N GLU A 20 10.22 13.03 -23.22
CA GLU A 20 9.99 13.77 -21.98
C GLU A 20 8.98 14.91 -22.13
N ALA A 21 7.71 14.54 -22.00
CA ALA A 21 6.77 15.35 -21.26
C ALA A 21 6.00 14.43 -20.32
N LYS A 22 6.66 14.05 -19.21
CA LYS A 22 5.97 13.51 -18.02
C LYS A 22 4.82 14.49 -17.70
N PRO A 23 3.54 14.14 -17.85
CA PRO A 23 2.49 15.06 -17.46
C PRO A 23 2.59 15.20 -15.94
N VAL A 24 2.87 16.44 -15.53
CA VAL A 24 2.90 16.90 -14.15
C VAL A 24 1.77 16.24 -13.38
N THR A 25 2.11 15.44 -12.38
CA THR A 25 1.17 14.82 -11.45
C THR A 25 0.28 15.91 -10.86
N PRO A 26 -1.01 15.99 -11.21
CA PRO A 26 -1.93 16.81 -10.45
C PRO A 26 -2.05 16.13 -9.08
N GLU A 27 -1.64 16.83 -8.02
CA GLU A 27 -1.93 16.37 -6.66
C GLU A 27 -3.46 16.36 -6.48
N PHE A 28 -4.06 15.20 -6.70
CA PHE A 28 -5.49 15.01 -6.49
C PHE A 28 -5.77 15.26 -5.00
N LYS A 29 -6.49 16.35 -4.68
CA LYS A 29 -6.90 16.70 -3.30
C LYS A 29 -7.67 15.58 -2.57
N LYS A 30 -8.19 14.60 -3.32
CA LYS A 30 -8.87 13.40 -2.82
C LYS A 30 -8.27 12.17 -3.51
N PRO A 31 -8.13 11.02 -2.83
CA PRO A 31 -7.71 9.78 -3.48
C PRO A 31 -8.77 9.33 -4.49
N LEU A 32 -8.34 8.82 -5.65
CA LEU A 32 -9.19 8.47 -6.80
C LEU A 32 -10.37 7.57 -6.43
N LYS A 33 -10.17 6.61 -5.51
CA LYS A 33 -11.23 5.69 -5.05
C LYS A 33 -12.39 6.40 -4.31
N LYS A 34 -12.13 7.56 -3.71
CA LYS A 34 -13.12 8.39 -3.00
C LYS A 34 -13.82 9.40 -3.90
N MET A 35 -13.34 9.62 -5.13
CA MET A 35 -14.03 10.48 -6.08
C MET A 35 -15.33 9.83 -6.58
N THR A 36 -16.28 10.68 -6.94
CA THR A 36 -17.54 10.26 -7.59
C THR A 36 -17.27 9.93 -9.06
N ALA A 37 -18.17 9.16 -9.68
CA ALA A 37 -18.02 8.82 -11.09
C ALA A 37 -18.01 10.05 -12.00
N VAL A 38 -18.66 11.15 -11.61
CA VAL A 38 -18.66 12.41 -12.37
C VAL A 38 -17.30 13.08 -12.31
N GLU A 39 -16.72 13.24 -11.11
CA GLU A 39 -15.37 13.78 -10.92
C GLU A 39 -14.31 12.95 -11.68
N LEU A 40 -14.44 11.62 -11.69
CA LEU A 40 -13.53 10.74 -12.44
C LEU A 40 -13.70 10.87 -13.96
N LYS A 41 -14.91 11.13 -14.46
CA LYS A 41 -15.15 11.36 -15.89
C LYS A 41 -14.54 12.67 -16.36
N GLU A 42 -14.65 13.73 -15.57
CA GLU A 42 -14.04 15.03 -15.89
C GLU A 42 -12.51 14.90 -16.00
N VAL A 43 -11.88 14.27 -15.02
CA VAL A 43 -10.43 14.01 -15.03
C VAL A 43 -10.02 13.12 -16.22
N ALA A 44 -10.80 12.09 -16.53
CA ALA A 44 -10.51 11.22 -17.67
C ALA A 44 -10.73 11.90 -19.04
N MET A 45 -11.62 12.91 -19.13
CA MET A 45 -11.80 13.71 -20.35
C MET A 45 -10.65 14.70 -20.59
N GLU A 46 -9.92 15.11 -19.54
CA GLU A 46 -8.72 15.93 -19.66
C GLU A 46 -7.52 15.14 -20.22
N ILE A 47 -7.58 13.80 -20.20
CA ILE A 47 -6.54 12.94 -20.74
C ILE A 47 -6.64 12.91 -22.28
N PRO A 48 -5.62 13.39 -23.02
CA PRO A 48 -5.63 13.36 -24.48
C PRO A 48 -5.58 11.90 -24.98
N GLY A 49 -6.69 11.41 -25.53
CA GLY A 49 -6.80 10.06 -26.10
C GLY A 49 -7.84 9.14 -25.44
N ALA A 50 -8.48 9.57 -24.35
CA ALA A 50 -9.53 8.77 -23.71
C ALA A 50 -10.85 8.82 -24.51
N VAL A 51 -11.17 7.77 -25.26
CA VAL A 51 -12.43 7.61 -26.00
C VAL A 51 -13.37 6.71 -25.20
N GLY A 52 -14.64 7.11 -25.00
CA GLY A 52 -15.64 6.29 -24.32
C GLY A 52 -15.79 6.51 -22.81
N VAL A 53 -15.19 7.58 -22.27
CA VAL A 53 -15.21 7.95 -20.84
C VAL A 53 -16.62 8.02 -20.23
N THR A 54 -17.63 8.40 -21.02
CA THR A 54 -19.02 8.51 -20.55
C THR A 54 -19.68 7.17 -20.22
N ALA A 55 -19.26 6.08 -20.89
CA ALA A 55 -19.83 4.74 -20.74
C ALA A 55 -19.06 3.84 -19.75
N MET A 56 -17.84 4.23 -19.36
CA MET A 56 -17.00 3.45 -18.45
C MET A 56 -17.57 3.39 -17.02
N GLU A 57 -17.37 2.24 -16.37
CA GLU A 57 -17.71 2.07 -14.96
C GLU A 57 -16.68 2.79 -14.07
N LYS A 58 -17.05 3.01 -12.80
CA LYS A 58 -16.18 3.73 -11.85
C LYS A 58 -14.81 3.04 -11.66
N ALA A 59 -14.75 1.71 -11.76
CA ALA A 59 -13.51 0.96 -11.61
C ALA A 59 -12.56 1.22 -12.80
N ASP A 60 -13.07 1.08 -14.02
CA ASP A 60 -12.30 1.28 -15.26
C ASP A 60 -11.75 2.72 -15.37
N LEU A 61 -12.53 3.71 -14.94
CA LEU A 61 -12.07 5.11 -14.90
C LEU A 61 -10.89 5.31 -13.93
N ILE A 62 -10.88 4.60 -12.80
CA ILE A 62 -9.78 4.69 -11.84
C ILE A 62 -8.52 4.06 -12.44
N GLU A 63 -8.64 2.91 -13.12
CA GLU A 63 -7.52 2.23 -13.77
C GLU A 63 -6.92 3.06 -14.90
N ALA A 64 -7.74 3.63 -15.78
CA ALA A 64 -7.27 4.48 -16.87
C ALA A 64 -6.55 5.75 -16.36
N ILE A 65 -7.05 6.36 -15.30
CA ILE A 65 -6.40 7.51 -14.65
C ILE A 65 -5.11 7.06 -13.95
N GLN A 66 -5.09 5.90 -13.29
CA GLN A 66 -3.88 5.38 -12.64
C GLN A 66 -2.78 5.03 -13.64
N GLU A 67 -3.14 4.44 -14.78
CA GLU A 67 -2.21 4.09 -15.86
C GLU A 67 -1.60 5.34 -16.51
N TYR A 68 -2.42 6.36 -16.79
CA TYR A 68 -1.94 7.60 -17.40
C TYR A 68 -1.07 8.45 -16.45
N TYR A 69 -1.44 8.56 -15.17
CA TYR A 69 -0.71 9.38 -14.20
C TYR A 69 0.36 8.59 -13.41
N GLY A 70 0.51 7.29 -13.64
CA GLY A 70 1.52 6.45 -12.97
C GLY A 70 1.37 6.37 -11.45
N LEU A 71 0.16 6.59 -10.91
CA LEU A 71 -0.09 6.52 -9.47
C LEU A 71 -0.28 5.07 -9.04
N GLU A 72 0.73 4.51 -8.37
CA GLU A 72 0.61 3.24 -7.66
C GLU A 72 -0.50 3.34 -6.59
N ASP A 73 -1.33 2.29 -6.51
CA ASP A 73 -2.47 2.18 -5.61
C ASP A 73 -2.18 2.60 -4.15
N GLU A 74 -2.74 3.74 -3.72
CA GLU A 74 -2.64 4.22 -2.32
C GLU A 74 -3.24 3.26 -1.27
N ASP A 75 -3.92 2.19 -1.68
CA ASP A 75 -4.36 1.14 -0.75
C ASP A 75 -3.21 0.31 -0.16
N ALA A 76 -1.99 0.42 -0.69
CA ALA A 76 -0.79 -0.14 -0.07
C ALA A 76 -0.57 0.39 1.37
N GLY A 77 -1.13 1.57 1.70
CA GLY A 77 -1.05 2.19 3.03
C GLY A 77 -2.00 1.61 4.08
N LYS A 78 -3.01 0.83 3.71
CA LYS A 78 -3.84 0.11 4.70
C LYS A 78 -3.00 -1.00 5.30
N ARG A 79 -2.30 -0.69 6.40
CA ARG A 79 -1.55 -1.63 7.24
C ARG A 79 -2.38 -2.90 7.41
N LYS A 80 -2.11 -3.92 6.58
CA LYS A 80 -2.69 -5.26 6.74
C LYS A 80 -2.39 -5.60 8.19
N LYS A 81 -3.42 -5.82 9.02
CA LYS A 81 -3.23 -6.21 10.42
C LYS A 81 -2.34 -7.44 10.37
N ALA A 82 -1.05 -7.26 10.69
CA ALA A 82 -0.09 -8.34 10.59
C ALA A 82 -0.68 -9.52 11.35
N LYS A 83 -0.88 -10.64 10.65
CA LYS A 83 -1.28 -11.89 11.29
C LYS A 83 -0.14 -12.19 12.25
N LYS A 84 -0.36 -11.92 13.53
CA LYS A 84 0.64 -12.22 14.55
C LYS A 84 0.80 -13.72 14.53
N ASP A 85 1.98 -14.19 14.13
CA ASP A 85 2.29 -15.60 14.17
C ASP A 85 1.95 -16.13 15.56
N LYS A 86 1.25 -17.27 15.58
CA LYS A 86 0.85 -17.92 16.82
C LYS A 86 2.14 -18.37 17.50
N ALA A 87 2.67 -17.53 18.38
CA ALA A 87 3.84 -17.88 19.20
C ALA A 87 3.62 -19.27 19.81
N THR A 88 4.61 -20.14 19.72
CA THR A 88 4.47 -21.50 20.25
C THR A 88 4.20 -21.48 21.75
N ILE A 89 3.51 -22.50 22.27
CA ILE A 89 3.16 -22.60 23.70
C ILE A 89 4.41 -22.52 24.59
N LYS A 90 5.53 -23.10 24.12
CA LYS A 90 6.83 -23.06 24.81
C LYS A 90 7.34 -21.63 24.96
N GLU A 91 7.35 -20.84 23.88
CA GLU A 91 7.77 -19.43 23.92
C GLU A 91 6.87 -18.58 24.82
N MET A 92 5.55 -18.82 24.80
CA MET A 92 4.63 -18.09 25.67
C MET A 92 4.89 -18.38 27.15
N LYS A 93 5.20 -19.62 27.50
CA LYS A 93 5.60 -20.00 28.87
C LYS A 93 6.94 -19.38 29.27
N ALA A 94 7.94 -19.38 28.37
CA ALA A 94 9.22 -18.71 28.62
C ALA A 94 9.03 -17.20 28.90
N LYS A 95 8.21 -16.51 28.07
CA LYS A 95 7.86 -15.10 28.27
C LYS A 95 7.16 -14.83 29.60
N ILE A 96 6.33 -15.76 30.08
CA ILE A 96 5.69 -15.64 31.40
C ILE A 96 6.74 -15.64 32.52
N VAL A 97 7.69 -16.56 32.50
CA VAL A 97 8.76 -16.66 33.51
C VAL A 97 9.60 -15.37 33.53
N LEU A 98 10.01 -14.88 32.36
CA LEU A 98 10.76 -13.62 32.24
C LEU A 98 9.99 -12.40 32.76
N LEU A 99 8.66 -12.35 32.58
CA LEU A 99 7.86 -11.26 33.12
C LEU A 99 7.62 -11.39 34.62
N GLN A 100 7.67 -12.61 35.17
CA GLN A 100 7.56 -12.84 36.61
C GLN A 100 8.82 -12.39 37.34
N SER A 101 10.02 -12.66 36.81
CA SER A 101 11.28 -12.15 37.37
C SER A 101 11.30 -10.62 37.38
N LYS A 102 10.99 -10.00 36.24
CA LYS A 102 10.87 -8.52 36.13
C LYS A 102 9.85 -7.94 37.10
N LYS A 103 8.76 -8.66 37.39
CA LYS A 103 7.77 -8.22 38.38
C LYS A 103 8.32 -8.29 39.81
N ALA A 104 9.20 -9.24 40.11
CA ALA A 104 9.87 -9.31 41.41
C ALA A 104 10.84 -8.14 41.58
N GLU A 105 11.65 -7.83 40.56
CA GLU A 105 12.55 -6.67 40.56
C GLU A 105 11.78 -5.36 40.76
N VAL A 106 10.69 -5.15 40.01
CA VAL A 106 9.85 -3.94 40.13
C VAL A 106 9.07 -3.87 41.45
N ARG A 107 8.91 -4.99 42.16
CA ARG A 107 8.32 -4.96 43.51
C ARG A 107 9.26 -4.30 44.51
N GLU A 108 10.57 -4.42 44.32
CA GLU A 108 11.57 -3.77 45.17
C GLU A 108 11.54 -2.25 44.98
N THR A 109 11.34 -1.78 43.74
CA THR A 109 11.20 -0.34 43.42
C THR A 109 9.84 0.24 43.80
N LYS A 110 8.89 -0.58 44.27
CA LYS A 110 7.51 -0.21 44.69
C LYS A 110 6.69 0.55 43.64
N ASP A 111 7.04 0.44 42.36
CA ASP A 111 6.33 1.12 41.26
C ASP A 111 5.00 0.46 40.93
N ALA A 112 3.92 0.88 41.61
CA ALA A 112 2.59 0.28 41.47
C ALA A 112 2.07 0.25 40.01
N LYS A 113 2.40 1.26 39.19
CA LYS A 113 2.02 1.32 37.77
C LYS A 113 2.70 0.20 36.97
N GLN A 114 4.01 0.02 37.14
CA GLN A 114 4.79 -1.00 36.43
C GLN A 114 4.38 -2.41 36.88
N ILE A 115 4.15 -2.62 38.18
CA ILE A 115 3.63 -3.88 38.73
C ILE A 115 2.28 -4.25 38.08
N ASN A 116 1.38 -3.27 37.93
CA ASN A 116 0.07 -3.48 37.31
C ASN A 116 0.16 -3.80 35.81
N ILE A 117 1.07 -3.14 35.07
CA ILE A 117 1.33 -3.44 33.66
C ILE A 117 1.84 -4.88 33.52
N LEU A 118 2.85 -5.27 34.30
CA LEU A 118 3.43 -6.61 34.28
C LEU A 118 2.40 -7.67 34.67
N ARG A 119 1.59 -7.44 35.71
CA ARG A 119 0.46 -8.31 36.08
C ARG A 119 -0.49 -8.52 34.91
N LYS A 120 -0.93 -7.45 34.24
CA LYS A 120 -1.87 -7.52 33.10
C LYS A 120 -1.27 -8.31 31.93
N ARG A 121 0.01 -8.08 31.61
CA ARG A 121 0.74 -8.81 30.56
C ARG A 121 0.85 -10.31 30.87
N ILE A 122 1.24 -10.67 32.10
CA ILE A 122 1.30 -12.07 32.55
C ILE A 122 -0.06 -12.74 32.44
N ASN A 123 -1.14 -12.08 32.90
CA ASN A 123 -2.49 -12.63 32.83
C ASN A 123 -2.95 -12.84 31.38
N ARG A 124 -2.62 -11.91 30.48
CA ARG A 124 -2.95 -12.05 29.06
C ARG A 124 -2.23 -13.24 28.43
N LEU A 125 -0.93 -13.40 28.69
CA LEU A 125 -0.16 -14.54 28.21
C LEU A 125 -0.69 -15.87 28.76
N LYS A 126 -1.02 -15.94 30.06
CA LYS A 126 -1.65 -17.14 30.67
C LYS A 126 -3.00 -17.49 30.03
N LYS A 127 -3.79 -16.48 29.67
CA LYS A 127 -5.05 -16.70 28.93
C LYS A 127 -4.79 -17.19 27.50
N GLN A 128 -3.79 -16.62 26.82
CA GLN A 128 -3.40 -17.04 25.47
C GLN A 128 -2.86 -18.47 25.45
N THR A 129 -2.05 -18.87 26.43
CA THR A 129 -1.55 -20.25 26.54
C THR A 129 -2.68 -21.25 26.78
N ARG A 130 -3.66 -20.91 27.63
CA ARG A 130 -4.84 -21.77 27.87
C ARG A 130 -5.67 -21.92 26.60
N LYS A 131 -5.92 -20.81 25.89
CA LYS A 131 -6.65 -20.82 24.61
C LYS A 131 -5.91 -21.62 23.53
N ALA A 132 -4.59 -21.52 23.47
CA ALA A 132 -3.78 -22.27 22.51
C ALA A 132 -3.72 -23.78 22.79
N VAL A 133 -4.03 -24.21 24.02
CA VAL A 133 -4.15 -25.63 24.40
C VAL A 133 -5.57 -26.16 24.22
N ALA A 134 -6.59 -25.31 24.33
CA ALA A 134 -8.00 -25.68 24.21
C ALA A 134 -8.52 -25.72 22.75
N VAL A 135 -7.65 -25.47 21.77
CA VAL A 135 -7.90 -25.56 20.32
C VAL A 135 -7.17 -26.78 19.80
#